data_AF-A0A3L6J9Y7-F1
#
_entry.id   AF-A0A3L6J9Y7-F1
#
_cell.length_a   1.000
_cell.length_b   1.000
_cell.length_c   1.000
_cell.angle_alpha   90.00
_cell.angle_beta   90.00
_cell.angle_gamma   90.00
#
_symmetry.space_group_name_H-M   'P 1'
#
loop_
_entity.id
_entity.type
_entity.pdbx_description
1 polymer ?
#
loop_
_entity_poly.entity_id
_entity_poly.type
_entity_poly.pdbx_seq_one_letter_code
_entity_poly.pdbx_strand_id
1 'polypeptide(L)'
;MDYSARIDAIIDYVIRRPAIPRWWDPVSRPHVAVLMPDPLSGAEIRYYLSRCGERKSNGRSLLEVVNFDGLPEGTLLEVRFNATKANLYKLERVGTIPCWRWLGRSQGLPDFNTDDPVYWDHVLDTGTYIPRDMLLA
;
A
#
# COMPACT_ATOMS: atom_id res chain seq x y z
N MET A 1 -22.81 12.43 0.27
CA MET A 1 -21.50 13.10 0.37
C MET A 1 -20.66 12.56 -0.76
N ASP A 2 -20.06 13.46 -1.56
CA ASP A 2 -19.34 13.11 -2.77
C ASP A 2 -17.92 12.66 -2.40
N TYR A 3 -17.69 11.34 -2.30
CA TYR A 3 -16.41 10.74 -1.94
C TYR A 3 -15.48 10.64 -3.17
N SER A 4 -15.33 11.74 -3.91
CA SER A 4 -14.43 11.81 -5.07
C SER A 4 -12.97 11.77 -4.58
N ALA A 5 -12.45 10.55 -4.41
CA ALA A 5 -11.05 10.26 -4.18
C ALA A 5 -10.24 10.67 -5.42
N ARG A 6 -9.74 11.91 -5.44
CA ARG A 6 -8.89 12.39 -6.53
C ARG A 6 -7.51 11.72 -6.47
N ILE A 7 -7.20 10.94 -7.50
CA ILE A 7 -5.84 10.53 -7.83
C ILE A 7 -5.17 11.69 -8.57
N ASP A 8 -4.04 12.17 -8.04
CA ASP A 8 -3.20 13.13 -8.73
C ASP A 8 -2.54 12.43 -9.93
N ALA A 9 -2.51 13.10 -11.09
CA ALA A 9 -1.96 12.55 -12.32
C ALA A 9 -0.56 11.93 -12.11
N ILE A 10 -0.35 10.73 -12.69
CA ILE A 10 0.87 9.93 -12.55
C ILE A 10 2.05 10.73 -13.13
N ILE A 11 2.85 11.31 -12.25
CA ILE A 11 4.20 11.77 -12.60
C ILE A 11 5.06 10.50 -12.58
N ASP A 12 5.71 10.16 -13.69
CA ASP A 12 6.57 8.98 -13.83
C ASP A 12 7.80 9.10 -12.90
N TYR A 13 7.59 8.78 -11.63
CA TYR A 13 8.56 8.99 -10.56
C TYR A 13 9.01 7.64 -10.01
N VAL A 14 10.29 7.37 -10.24
CA VAL A 14 10.99 6.18 -9.78
C VAL A 14 11.88 6.56 -8.61
N ILE A 15 11.70 5.89 -7.47
CA ILE A 15 12.43 6.17 -6.23
C ILE A 15 13.26 4.99 -5.76
N ARG A 16 14.37 5.24 -5.09
CA ARG A 16 15.15 4.13 -4.51
C ARG A 16 14.44 3.42 -3.37
N ARG A 17 13.75 4.17 -2.51
CA ARG A 17 12.97 3.61 -1.41
C ARG A 17 11.65 4.36 -1.23
N PRO A 18 10.52 3.63 -1.16
CA PRO A 18 9.24 4.16 -0.77
C PRO A 18 9.30 4.87 0.58
N ALA A 19 8.51 5.93 0.71
CA ALA A 19 8.27 6.54 2.01
C ALA A 19 7.47 5.56 2.86
N ILE A 20 7.97 5.23 4.05
CA ILE A 20 7.34 4.29 4.97
C ILE A 20 6.98 5.02 6.27
N PRO A 21 5.78 4.80 6.84
CA PRO A 21 5.44 5.32 8.16
C PRO A 21 6.45 4.88 9.22
N ARG A 22 6.96 5.82 9.99
CA ARG A 22 7.97 5.53 11.01
C ARG A 22 7.38 4.88 12.26
N TRP A 23 6.17 5.29 12.62
CA TRP A 23 5.56 4.96 13.90
C TRP A 23 4.39 4.02 13.69
N TRP A 24 4.29 3.05 14.58
CA TRP A 24 3.10 2.23 14.70
C TRP A 24 2.06 2.98 15.54
N ASP A 25 0.80 2.89 15.12
CA ASP A 25 -0.35 3.45 15.81
C ASP A 25 -1.51 2.45 15.73
N PRO A 26 -2.06 1.96 16.86
CA PRO A 26 -3.10 0.92 16.86
C PRO A 26 -4.42 1.37 16.25
N VAL A 27 -4.63 2.69 16.13
CA VAL A 27 -5.81 3.29 15.50
C VAL A 27 -5.60 3.37 14.00
N SER A 28 -4.61 4.12 13.53
CA SER A 28 -4.32 4.34 12.11
C SER A 28 -3.92 3.08 11.35
N ARG A 29 -3.42 2.09 12.08
CA ARG A 29 -2.94 0.81 11.56
C ARG A 29 -2.07 0.89 10.30
N PRO A 30 -0.98 1.69 10.28
CA PRO A 30 -0.07 1.72 9.13
C PRO A 30 0.61 0.37 8.90
N HIS A 31 0.78 -0.02 7.65
CA HIS A 31 1.45 -1.27 7.29
C HIS A 31 2.17 -1.18 5.94
N VAL A 32 3.05 -2.15 5.73
CA VAL A 32 3.71 -2.41 4.44
C VAL A 32 3.43 -3.85 4.08
N ALA A 33 2.94 -4.09 2.87
CA ALA A 33 2.63 -5.44 2.40
C ALA A 33 3.04 -5.62 0.94
N VAL A 34 3.45 -6.84 0.60
CA VAL A 34 3.56 -7.28 -0.79
C VAL A 34 2.21 -7.79 -1.26
N LEU A 35 1.83 -7.42 -2.48
CA LEU A 35 0.65 -7.94 -3.14
C LEU A 35 1.06 -9.04 -4.10
N MET A 36 0.48 -10.22 -3.93
CA MET A 36 0.65 -11.33 -4.86
C MET A 36 -0.73 -11.87 -5.25
N PRO A 37 -0.97 -12.18 -6.53
CA PRO A 37 -2.17 -12.86 -6.94
C PRO A 37 -2.17 -14.28 -6.37
N ASP A 38 -3.29 -14.68 -5.78
CA ASP A 38 -3.54 -16.06 -5.42
C ASP A 38 -3.51 -16.93 -6.68
N PRO A 39 -2.68 -17.98 -6.76
CA PRO A 39 -2.58 -18.79 -7.97
C PRO A 39 -3.86 -19.56 -8.31
N LEU A 40 -4.78 -19.73 -7.36
CA LEU A 40 -6.04 -20.45 -7.57
C LEU A 40 -7.20 -19.53 -7.93
N SER A 41 -7.39 -18.45 -7.18
CA SER A 41 -8.53 -17.53 -7.33
C SER A 41 -8.20 -16.25 -8.12
N GLY A 42 -6.92 -15.95 -8.33
CA GLY A 42 -6.46 -14.69 -8.90
C GLY A 42 -6.63 -13.49 -7.97
N ALA A 43 -7.17 -13.68 -6.77
CA ALA A 43 -7.40 -12.59 -5.81
C ALA A 43 -6.07 -12.04 -5.26
N GLU A 44 -5.97 -10.72 -5.07
CA GLU A 44 -4.79 -10.11 -4.46
C GLU A 44 -4.67 -10.50 -2.98
N ILE A 45 -3.62 -11.26 -2.63
CA ILE A 45 -3.25 -11.59 -1.25
C ILE A 45 -2.17 -10.62 -0.76
N ARG A 46 -2.36 -10.10 0.46
CA ARG A 46 -1.39 -9.27 1.17
C ARG A 46 -0.48 -10.11 2.06
N TYR A 47 0.82 -10.01 1.81
CA TYR A 47 1.85 -10.53 2.69
C TYR A 47 2.50 -9.38 3.45
N TYR A 48 2.15 -9.25 4.73
CA TYR A 48 2.61 -8.14 5.57
C TYR A 48 4.11 -8.25 5.86
N LEU A 49 4.84 -7.19 5.48
CA LEU A 49 6.26 -7.01 5.76
C LEU A 49 6.50 -6.21 7.05
N SER A 50 5.43 -5.63 7.60
CA SER A 50 5.51 -4.75 8.76
C SER A 50 4.87 -5.35 10.01
N ARG A 51 5.40 -5.00 11.18
CA ARG A 51 4.81 -5.33 12.49
C ARG A 51 4.97 -4.19 13.50
N CYS A 52 4.18 -4.24 14.57
CA CYS A 52 4.38 -3.42 15.76
C CYS A 52 5.73 -3.79 16.41
N GLY A 53 6.65 -2.83 16.47
CA GLY A 53 7.91 -2.98 17.19
C GLY A 53 7.77 -2.73 18.69
N GLU A 54 8.87 -2.92 19.41
CA GLU A 54 8.92 -2.70 20.85
C GLU A 54 8.57 -1.26 21.24
N ARG A 55 7.87 -1.12 22.37
CA ARG A 55 7.48 0.17 22.89
C ARG A 55 8.70 0.88 23.48
N LYS A 56 9.01 2.07 22.97
CA LYS A 56 10.13 2.89 23.45
C LYS A 56 9.77 3.63 24.74
N SER A 57 10.78 4.17 25.42
CA SER A 57 10.66 4.95 26.65
C SER A 57 9.74 6.18 26.52
N ASN A 58 9.57 6.71 25.31
CA ASN A 58 8.64 7.81 25.03
C ASN A 58 7.18 7.35 24.79
N GLY A 59 6.88 6.07 25.04
CA GLY A 59 5.56 5.48 24.90
C GLY A 59 5.14 5.13 23.46
N ARG A 60 5.96 5.46 22.44
CA ARG A 60 5.68 5.14 21.03
C ARG A 60 6.32 3.81 20.60
N SER A 61 5.67 3.10 19.69
CA SER A 61 6.22 1.92 19.02
C SER A 61 6.65 2.25 17.60
N LEU A 62 7.77 1.68 17.14
CA LEU A 62 8.15 1.77 15.74
C LEU A 62 7.28 0.86 14.88
N LEU A 63 7.07 1.25 13.63
CA LEU A 63 6.66 0.29 12.60
C LEU A 63 7.92 -0.42 12.12
N GLU A 64 8.11 -1.67 12.54
CA GLU A 64 9.22 -2.49 12.06
C GLU A 64 8.86 -3.05 10.71
N VAL A 65 9.71 -2.83 9.70
CA VAL A 65 9.51 -3.35 8.34
C VAL A 65 10.73 -4.18 7.96
N VAL A 66 10.51 -5.41 7.51
CA VAL A 66 11.59 -6.27 7.02
C VAL A 66 12.21 -5.67 5.76
N ASN A 67 13.46 -6.03 5.48
CA ASN A 67 14.13 -5.57 4.27
C ASN A 67 13.43 -6.12 3.02
N PHE A 68 13.03 -5.24 2.10
CA PHE A 68 12.36 -5.56 0.84
C PHE A 68 13.21 -5.23 -0.40
N ASP A 69 14.47 -4.82 -0.22
CA ASP A 69 15.37 -4.48 -1.33
C ASP A 69 15.75 -5.70 -2.20
N GLY A 70 15.59 -6.92 -1.66
CA GLY A 70 15.90 -8.19 -2.33
C GLY A 70 14.71 -8.86 -3.03
N LEU A 71 13.56 -8.19 -3.11
CA LEU A 71 12.37 -8.76 -3.76
C LEU A 71 12.55 -8.85 -5.29
N PRO A 72 11.84 -9.77 -5.97
CA PRO A 72 11.93 -9.92 -7.42
C PRO A 72 11.33 -8.70 -8.14
N GLU A 73 11.87 -8.37 -9.32
CA GLU A 73 11.31 -7.33 -10.18
C GLU A 73 9.85 -7.63 -10.54
N GLY A 74 9.04 -6.57 -10.65
CA GLY A 74 7.60 -6.66 -10.85
C GLY A 74 6.80 -6.79 -9.55
N THR A 75 7.45 -7.00 -8.40
CA THR A 75 6.80 -7.04 -7.09
C THR A 75 6.00 -5.76 -6.84
N LEU A 76 4.75 -5.92 -6.40
CA LEU A 76 3.89 -4.84 -5.95
C LEU A 76 4.00 -4.64 -4.44
N LEU A 77 4.20 -3.40 -4.02
CA LEU A 77 4.30 -3.00 -2.62
C LEU A 77 3.22 -1.99 -2.28
N GLU A 78 2.33 -2.39 -1.39
CA GLU A 78 1.36 -1.51 -0.75
C GLU A 78 2.01 -0.90 0.50
N VAL A 79 2.02 0.43 0.57
CA VAL A 79 2.37 1.18 1.78
C VAL A 79 1.14 1.91 2.27
N ARG A 80 0.54 1.43 3.37
CA ARG A 80 -0.59 2.08 4.03
C ARG A 80 -0.08 3.00 5.13
N PHE A 81 -0.37 4.29 4.98
CA PHE A 81 0.04 5.33 5.94
C PHE A 81 -0.94 5.47 7.09
N ASN A 82 -2.22 5.22 6.83
CA ASN A 82 -3.29 5.17 7.82
C ASN A 82 -4.54 4.51 7.22
N ALA A 83 -5.64 4.50 7.97
CA ALA A 83 -6.91 3.95 7.54
C ALA A 83 -7.41 4.49 6.19
N THR A 84 -7.06 5.72 5.82
CA THR A 84 -7.61 6.40 4.62
C THR A 84 -6.63 6.57 3.47
N LYS A 85 -5.33 6.27 3.67
CA LYS A 85 -4.26 6.59 2.72
C LYS A 85 -3.34 5.40 2.51
N ALA A 86 -3.22 4.99 1.26
CA ALA A 86 -2.25 3.98 0.82
C ALA A 86 -1.63 4.38 -0.51
N ASN A 87 -0.38 3.97 -0.73
CA ASN A 87 0.31 4.09 -2.01
C ASN A 87 0.66 2.70 -2.53
N LEU A 88 0.63 2.56 -3.84
CA LEU A 88 1.11 1.37 -4.53
C LEU A 88 2.40 1.69 -5.27
N TYR A 89 3.37 0.80 -5.13
CA TYR A 89 4.64 0.85 -5.84
C TYR A 89 4.88 -0.47 -6.58
N LYS A 90 5.63 -0.40 -7.67
CA LYS A 90 6.13 -1.58 -8.39
C LYS A 90 7.64 -1.56 -8.42
N LEU A 91 8.27 -2.68 -8.07
CA LEU A 91 9.71 -2.83 -8.17
C LEU A 91 10.13 -2.97 -9.63
N GLU A 92 11.09 -2.16 -10.05
CA GLU A 92 11.66 -2.14 -11.39
C GLU A 92 13.17 -1.97 -11.32
N ARG A 93 13.88 -2.47 -12.32
CA ARG A 93 15.33 -2.27 -12.45
C ARG A 93 15.63 -1.10 -13.37
N VAL A 94 16.24 -0.05 -12.81
CA VAL A 94 16.85 1.02 -13.61
C VAL A 94 18.32 0.67 -13.80
N GLY A 95 18.62 -0.01 -14.90
CA GLY A 95 19.92 -0.67 -15.10
C GLY A 95 20.09 -1.83 -14.12
N THR A 96 21.05 -1.72 -13.19
CA THR A 96 21.29 -2.72 -12.14
C THR A 96 20.70 -2.36 -10.79
N ILE A 97 20.15 -1.16 -10.64
CA ILE A 97 19.66 -0.64 -9.36
C ILE A 97 18.17 -0.96 -9.21
N PRO A 98 17.75 -1.63 -8.11
CA PRO A 98 16.34 -1.79 -7.80
C PRO A 98 15.74 -0.45 -7.38
N CYS A 99 14.65 -0.08 -8.03
CA CYS A 99 13.89 1.12 -7.75
C CYS A 99 12.39 0.82 -7.71
N TRP A 100 11.63 1.67 -7.05
CA TRP A 100 10.20 1.56 -6.89
C TRP A 100 9.52 2.63 -7.73
N ARG A 101 8.78 2.22 -8.76
CA ARG A 101 7.91 3.11 -9.52
C ARG A 101 6.63 3.33 -8.71
N TRP A 102 6.25 4.58 -8.52
CA TRP A 102 4.96 4.89 -7.90
C TRP A 102 3.84 4.72 -8.92
N LEU A 103 2.90 3.81 -8.66
CA LEU A 103 1.79 3.51 -9.57
C LEU A 103 0.53 4.31 -9.25
N GLY A 104 0.32 4.63 -7.97
CA GLY A 104 -0.85 5.38 -7.57
C GLY A 104 -0.99 5.52 -6.07
N ARG A 105 -2.04 6.26 -5.68
CA ARG A 105 -2.46 6.41 -4.30
C ARG A 105 -3.96 6.19 -4.20
N SER A 106 -4.39 5.64 -3.08
CA SER A 106 -5.78 5.70 -2.65
C SER A 106 -5.92 6.72 -1.52
N GLN A 107 -6.94 7.58 -1.60
CA GLN A 107 -7.35 8.49 -0.55
C GLN A 107 -8.85 8.30 -0.27
N GLY A 108 -9.26 8.27 0.99
CA GLY A 108 -10.68 8.18 1.35
C GLY A 108 -11.24 6.76 1.45
N LEU A 109 -10.41 5.79 1.87
CA LEU A 109 -10.90 4.47 2.26
C LEU A 109 -11.94 4.60 3.40
N PRO A 110 -13.00 3.78 3.40
CA PRO A 110 -14.27 4.11 4.05
C PRO A 110 -14.21 4.09 5.58
N ASP A 111 -13.36 3.27 6.20
CA ASP A 111 -13.29 3.16 7.66
C ASP A 111 -12.03 2.38 8.12
N PHE A 112 -11.67 2.56 9.39
CA PHE A 112 -10.89 1.68 10.26
C PHE A 112 -11.53 0.29 10.51
N ASN A 113 -12.85 0.14 10.34
CA ASN A 113 -13.60 -1.09 10.63
C ASN A 113 -13.82 -2.02 9.43
N THR A 114 -13.65 -1.52 8.22
CA THR A 114 -13.70 -2.36 7.02
C THR A 114 -12.31 -2.94 6.78
N ASP A 115 -12.17 -4.25 6.99
CA ASP A 115 -11.03 -5.05 6.53
C ASP A 115 -10.99 -5.15 4.98
N ASP A 116 -11.72 -4.29 4.28
CA ASP A 116 -11.80 -4.29 2.83
C ASP A 116 -10.45 -3.92 2.23
N PRO A 117 -9.87 -4.84 1.44
CA PRO A 117 -8.65 -4.55 0.73
C PRO A 117 -8.89 -3.44 -0.31
N VAL A 118 -7.86 -2.63 -0.55
CA VAL A 118 -7.84 -1.77 -1.74
C VAL A 118 -7.70 -2.68 -2.97
N TYR A 119 -8.62 -2.56 -3.92
CA TYR A 119 -8.55 -3.25 -5.21
C TYR A 119 -7.70 -2.42 -6.16
N TRP A 120 -6.41 -2.73 -6.23
CA TRP A 120 -5.49 -1.86 -6.94
C TRP A 120 -5.70 -1.89 -8.45
N ASP A 121 -6.09 -3.03 -9.01
CA ASP A 121 -6.44 -3.14 -10.44
C ASP A 121 -7.51 -2.10 -10.82
N HIS A 122 -8.59 -2.03 -10.03
CA HIS A 122 -9.65 -1.05 -10.26
C HIS A 122 -9.17 0.40 -10.07
N VAL A 123 -8.36 0.65 -9.04
CA VAL A 123 -7.81 1.99 -8.74
C VAL A 123 -6.88 2.47 -9.86
N LEU A 124 -6.09 1.57 -10.44
CA LEU A 124 -5.19 1.86 -11.56
C LEU A 124 -5.96 2.08 -12.86
N ASP A 125 -7.00 1.30 -13.12
CA ASP A 125 -7.80 1.38 -14.35
C ASP A 125 -8.73 2.59 -14.39
N THR A 126 -9.37 2.90 -13.26
CA THR A 126 -10.43 3.93 -13.20
C THR A 126 -9.97 5.25 -12.59
N GLY A 127 -8.83 5.23 -11.89
CA GLY A 127 -8.39 6.37 -11.12
C GLY A 127 -9.25 6.64 -9.88
N THR A 128 -10.14 5.72 -9.50
CA THR A 128 -11.06 5.88 -8.37
C THR A 128 -11.03 4.68 -7.45
N TYR A 129 -11.21 4.93 -6.14
CA TYR A 129 -11.48 3.87 -5.18
C TYR A 129 -12.99 3.63 -5.08
N ILE A 130 -13.41 2.38 -5.21
CA ILE A 130 -14.78 1.93 -4.98
C ILE A 130 -14.72 0.75 -3.99
N PRO A 131 -15.51 0.75 -2.89
CA PRO A 131 -15.65 -0.40 -2.01
C PRO A 131 -16.13 -1.65 -2.77
N ARG A 132 -15.68 -2.85 -2.38
CA ARG A 132 -16.00 -4.11 -3.08
C ARG A 132 -17.50 -4.28 -3.32
N ASP A 133 -18.29 -3.95 -2.30
CA ASP A 133 -19.73 -4.15 -2.29
C ASP A 133 -20.45 -3.28 -3.35
N MET A 134 -19.80 -2.19 -3.81
CA MET A 134 -20.30 -1.35 -4.89
C MET A 134 -19.77 -1.74 -6.28
N LEU A 135 -18.73 -2.57 -6.37
CA LEU A 135 -18.21 -3.11 -7.65
C LEU A 135 -18.98 -4.33 -8.14
N LEU A 136 -19.65 -5.05 -7.23
CA LEU A 136 -20.39 -6.29 -7.51
C LEU A 136 -21.91 -6.09 -7.58
N ALA A 137 -22.39 -4.85 -7.52
CA ALA A 137 -23.80 -4.46 -7.55
C ALA A 137 -24.30 -4.09 -8.95
#